data_AF-A0A357AU02-F1
#
_entry.id   AF-A0A357AU02-F1
#
_cell.length_a   1.000
_cell.length_b   1.000
_cell.length_c   1.000
_cell.angle_alpha   90.00
_cell.angle_beta   90.00
_cell.angle_gamma   90.00
#
_symmetry.space_group_name_H-M   'P 1'
#
loop_
_entity.id
_entity.type
_entity.pdbx_description
1 polymer ?
#
loop_
_entity_poly.entity_id
_entity_poly.type
_entity_poly.pdbx_seq_one_letter_code
_entity_poly.pdbx_strand_id
1 'polypeptide(L)'
;MIPAEVWAGLAILFGGIWILVRVADSRRSRARVTVNADTVTAAHGLTQAYLGLLQAGKKGLRDASGLPRPKEEIGRALKTMLCYYRGHGEHGRTAELRDAYLNLAEFQSLTQGLGKAEAAIESERRRLLQDIEHFLAKARL
;
A
#
# COMPACT_ATOMS: atom_id res chain seq x y z
N MET A 1 22.03 27.81 -33.40
CA MET A 1 22.19 26.35 -33.24
C MET A 1 23.01 26.11 -31.99
N ILE A 2 22.51 25.33 -31.03
CA ILE A 2 23.27 25.01 -29.81
C ILE A 2 24.37 24.00 -30.20
N PRO A 3 25.65 24.24 -29.84
CA PRO A 3 26.76 23.33 -30.16
C PRO A 3 26.51 21.92 -29.64
N ALA A 4 26.93 20.91 -30.40
CA ALA A 4 26.74 19.50 -30.05
C ALA A 4 27.42 19.13 -28.72
N GLU A 5 28.51 19.83 -28.39
CA GLU A 5 29.25 19.69 -27.14
C GLU A 5 28.42 20.08 -25.90
N VAL A 6 27.54 21.08 -26.05
CA VAL A 6 26.63 21.53 -24.98
C VAL A 6 25.54 20.49 -24.73
N TRP A 7 25.05 19.84 -25.79
CA TRP A 7 24.09 18.73 -25.68
C TRP A 7 24.71 17.46 -25.07
N ALA A 8 25.95 17.15 -25.41
CA ALA A 8 26.69 16.03 -24.82
C ALA A 8 26.90 16.23 -23.32
N GLY A 9 27.30 17.44 -22.91
CA GLY A 9 27.43 17.80 -21.49
C GLY A 9 26.11 17.68 -20.73
N LEU A 10 25.01 18.12 -21.34
CA LEU A 10 23.67 18.01 -20.75
C LEU A 10 23.24 16.55 -20.58
N ALA A 11 23.46 15.71 -21.59
CA ALA A 11 23.07 14.30 -21.56
C ALA A 11 23.81 13.52 -20.45
N ILE A 12 25.09 13.83 -20.23
CA ILE A 12 25.90 13.24 -19.15
C ILE A 12 25.37 13.70 -17.78
N LEU A 13 25.03 14.98 -17.64
CA LEU A 13 24.50 15.53 -16.40
C LEU A 13 23.15 14.88 -16.04
N PHE A 14 22.22 14.84 -16.98
CA PHE A 14 20.90 14.22 -16.79
C PHE A 14 20.99 12.71 -16.57
N GLY A 15 21.89 12.02 -17.29
CA GLY A 15 22.15 10.60 -17.08
C GLY A 15 22.72 10.30 -15.69
N GLY A 16 23.67 11.12 -15.23
CA GLY A 16 24.25 11.01 -13.88
C GLY A 16 23.22 11.26 -12.77
N ILE A 17 22.38 12.27 -12.93
CA ILE A 17 21.27 12.57 -12.00
C ILE A 17 20.28 11.41 -11.99
N TRP A 18 19.93 10.84 -13.14
CA TRP A 18 18.99 9.72 -13.20
C TRP A 18 19.53 8.46 -12.50
N ILE A 19 20.82 8.15 -12.68
CA ILE A 19 21.47 7.04 -11.97
C ILE A 19 21.46 7.29 -10.46
N LEU A 20 21.77 8.51 -10.01
CA LEU A 20 21.72 8.89 -8.59
C LEU A 20 20.32 8.75 -8.01
N VAL A 21 19.29 9.24 -8.71
CA VAL A 21 17.88 9.08 -8.29
C VAL A 21 17.52 7.61 -8.20
N ARG A 22 17.88 6.79 -9.20
CA ARG A 22 17.58 5.35 -9.20
C ARG A 22 18.30 4.61 -8.07
N VAL A 23 19.54 4.99 -7.75
CA VAL A 23 20.30 4.40 -6.63
C VAL A 23 19.74 4.85 -5.28
N ALA A 24 19.35 6.12 -5.13
CA ALA A 24 18.71 6.65 -3.93
C ALA A 24 17.35 5.98 -3.69
N ASP A 25 16.55 5.80 -4.73
CA ASP A 25 15.23 5.14 -4.66
C ASP A 25 15.37 3.64 -4.37
N SER A 26 16.37 2.98 -4.98
CA SER A 26 16.73 1.59 -4.66
C SER A 26 17.19 1.43 -3.21
N ARG A 27 17.99 2.37 -2.66
CA ARG A 27 18.38 2.37 -1.24
C ARG A 27 17.20 2.65 -0.30
N ARG A 28 16.26 3.52 -0.70
CA ARG A 28 15.03 3.78 0.05
C ARG A 28 14.08 2.57 0.04
N SER A 29 14.03 1.84 -1.07
CA SER A 29 13.32 0.55 -1.18
C SER A 29 14.03 -0.60 -0.43
N ARG A 30 15.33 -0.44 -0.15
CA ARG A 30 16.14 -1.34 0.69
C ARG A 30 16.11 -1.01 2.18
N ALA A 31 15.30 -0.05 2.60
CA ALA A 31 14.80 -0.05 3.98
C ALA A 31 14.00 -1.34 4.15
N ARG A 32 14.71 -2.43 4.47
CA ARG A 32 14.10 -3.66 4.98
C ARG A 32 13.14 -3.17 6.04
N VAL A 33 11.87 -3.51 5.88
CA VAL A 33 10.88 -3.35 6.94
C VAL A 33 11.38 -4.26 8.05
N THR A 34 12.23 -3.73 8.93
CA THR A 34 12.63 -4.40 10.15
C THR A 34 11.36 -4.37 10.97
N VAL A 35 10.65 -5.49 10.93
CA VAL A 35 9.46 -5.74 11.73
C VAL A 35 9.95 -5.79 13.18
N ASN A 36 10.00 -4.64 13.83
CA ASN A 36 10.32 -4.50 15.23
C ASN A 36 9.08 -4.90 16.04
N ALA A 37 9.23 -5.45 17.24
CA ALA A 37 8.09 -5.86 18.06
C ALA A 37 7.08 -4.72 18.29
N ASP A 38 7.57 -3.49 18.39
CA ASP A 38 6.73 -2.28 18.52
C ASP A 38 5.92 -1.98 17.26
N THR A 39 6.49 -2.22 16.07
CA THR A 39 5.78 -1.97 14.80
C THR A 39 4.73 -3.03 14.53
N VAL A 40 4.95 -4.28 14.97
CA VAL A 40 3.91 -5.33 14.97
C VAL A 40 2.78 -4.97 15.92
N THR A 41 3.10 -4.52 17.14
CA THR A 41 2.09 -4.19 18.15
C THR A 41 1.21 -3.03 17.68
N ALA A 42 1.83 -1.97 17.14
CA ALA A 42 1.10 -0.84 16.57
C ALA A 42 0.26 -1.25 15.33
N ALA A 43 0.84 -2.05 14.42
CA ALA A 43 0.12 -2.55 13.26
C ALA A 43 -1.04 -3.47 13.65
N HIS A 44 -0.87 -4.28 14.69
CA HIS A 44 -1.89 -5.18 15.22
C HIS A 44 -3.07 -4.39 15.80
N GLY A 45 -2.80 -3.39 16.65
CA GLY A 45 -3.86 -2.55 17.22
C GLY A 45 -4.66 -1.81 16.13
N LEU A 46 -3.98 -1.26 15.13
CA LEU A 46 -4.62 -0.58 14.01
C LEU A 46 -5.41 -1.54 13.12
N THR A 47 -4.88 -2.74 12.89
CA THR A 47 -5.57 -3.82 12.15
C THR A 47 -6.83 -4.27 12.87
N GLN A 48 -6.78 -4.47 14.19
CA GLN A 48 -7.96 -4.85 14.97
C GLN A 48 -9.04 -3.78 14.97
N ALA A 49 -8.67 -2.51 15.13
CA ALA A 49 -9.61 -1.39 15.04
C ALA A 49 -10.31 -1.37 13.68
N TYR A 50 -9.56 -1.59 12.59
CA TYR A 50 -10.12 -1.66 11.24
C TYR A 50 -11.01 -2.89 11.01
N LEU A 51 -10.59 -4.08 11.44
CA LEU A 51 -11.41 -5.29 11.35
C LEU A 51 -12.72 -5.16 12.15
N GLY A 52 -12.68 -4.52 13.31
CA GLY A 52 -13.87 -4.19 14.09
C GLY A 52 -14.86 -3.31 13.31
N LEU A 53 -14.36 -2.32 12.57
CA LEU A 53 -15.20 -1.47 11.71
C LEU A 53 -15.79 -2.23 10.51
N LEU A 54 -15.07 -3.22 9.98
CA LEU A 54 -15.60 -4.09 8.91
C LEU A 54 -16.74 -4.96 9.43
N GLN A 55 -16.60 -5.54 10.62
CA GLN A 55 -17.62 -6.39 11.24
C GLN A 55 -18.86 -5.61 11.72
N ALA A 56 -18.68 -4.38 12.21
CA ALA A 56 -19.78 -3.54 12.69
C ALA A 56 -20.59 -2.86 11.56
N GLY A 57 -20.02 -2.73 10.36
CA GLY A 57 -20.62 -2.00 9.25
C GLY A 57 -21.33 -2.88 8.22
N LYS A 58 -22.35 -2.34 7.54
CA LYS A 58 -22.97 -2.97 6.36
C LYS A 58 -21.99 -3.01 5.18
N LYS A 59 -22.11 -4.02 4.30
CA LYS A 59 -21.30 -4.13 3.05
C LYS A 59 -21.65 -2.98 2.09
N GLY A 60 -20.65 -2.45 1.36
CA GLY A 60 -20.87 -1.44 0.32
C GLY A 60 -20.01 -0.18 0.49
N LEU A 61 -20.27 0.82 -0.36
CA LEU A 61 -19.58 2.12 -0.37
C LEU A 61 -19.60 2.78 1.02
N ARG A 62 -18.42 3.12 1.54
CA ARG A 62 -18.21 3.75 2.85
C ARG A 62 -17.42 5.04 2.67
N ASP A 63 -17.62 5.98 3.58
CA ASP A 63 -16.82 7.20 3.58
C ASP A 63 -15.42 6.93 4.14
N ALA A 64 -14.39 7.40 3.43
CA ALA A 64 -13.00 7.34 3.88
C ALA A 64 -12.77 8.13 5.19
N SER A 65 -13.60 9.13 5.50
CA SER A 65 -13.53 9.88 6.76
C SER A 65 -13.83 9.03 8.00
N GLY A 66 -14.55 7.92 7.85
CA GLY A 66 -14.88 6.98 8.93
C GLY A 66 -13.74 6.02 9.30
N LEU A 67 -12.59 6.11 8.61
CA LEU A 67 -11.42 5.30 8.92
C LEU A 67 -10.67 5.86 10.13
N PRO A 68 -10.09 5.00 10.99
CA PRO A 68 -9.33 5.44 12.17
C PRO A 68 -8.02 6.15 11.79
N ARG A 69 -7.52 5.86 10.59
CA ARG A 69 -6.27 6.38 10.01
C ARG A 69 -6.39 6.45 8.48
N PRO A 70 -5.49 7.18 7.79
CA PRO A 70 -5.43 7.17 6.34
C PRO A 70 -5.30 5.76 5.76
N LYS A 71 -5.88 5.53 4.57
CA LYS A 71 -5.86 4.22 3.90
C LYS A 71 -4.45 3.66 3.73
N GLU A 72 -3.47 4.52 3.47
CA GLU A 72 -2.08 4.15 3.25
C GLU A 72 -1.41 3.63 4.53
N GLU A 73 -1.83 4.12 5.70
CA GLU A 73 -1.36 3.62 7.00
C GLU A 73 -2.02 2.28 7.33
N ILE A 74 -3.34 2.17 7.13
CA ILE A 74 -4.07 0.90 7.32
C ILE A 74 -3.52 -0.17 6.38
N GLY A 75 -3.30 0.16 5.11
CA GLY A 75 -2.74 -0.76 4.14
C GLY A 75 -1.33 -1.24 4.49
N ARG A 76 -0.48 -0.37 5.07
CA ARG A 76 0.84 -0.75 5.57
C ARG A 76 0.76 -1.66 6.79
N ALA A 77 -0.14 -1.37 7.72
CA ALA A 77 -0.38 -2.21 8.89
C ALA A 77 -0.87 -3.62 8.49
N LEU A 78 -1.85 -3.69 7.58
CA LEU A 78 -2.37 -4.95 7.05
C LEU A 78 -1.27 -5.78 6.37
N LYS A 79 -0.45 -5.18 5.49
CA LYS A 79 0.69 -5.87 4.86
C LYS A 79 1.71 -6.39 5.87
N THR A 80 1.97 -5.61 6.93
CA THR A 80 2.89 -6.01 8.01
C THR A 80 2.35 -7.23 8.75
N MET A 81 1.07 -7.20 9.14
CA MET A 81 0.42 -8.33 9.80
C MET A 81 0.31 -9.56 8.87
N LEU A 82 0.09 -9.34 7.58
CA LEU A 82 0.01 -10.40 6.59
C LEU A 82 1.36 -11.11 6.44
N CYS A 83 2.47 -10.38 6.40
CA CYS A 83 3.81 -10.97 6.48
C CYS A 83 4.03 -11.74 7.78
N TYR A 84 3.62 -11.16 8.92
CA TYR A 84 3.74 -11.81 10.23
C TYR A 84 3.02 -13.15 10.27
N TYR A 85 1.71 -13.20 9.99
CA TYR A 85 0.93 -14.44 10.04
C TYR A 85 1.34 -15.48 8.99
N ARG A 86 1.78 -15.02 7.82
CA ARG A 86 2.32 -15.92 6.79
C ARG A 86 3.60 -16.61 7.25
N GLY A 87 4.47 -15.89 7.95
CA GLY A 87 5.69 -16.47 8.55
C GLY A 87 5.41 -17.50 9.64
N HIS A 88 4.24 -17.43 10.27
CA HIS A 88 3.81 -18.35 11.34
C HIS A 88 2.89 -19.49 10.83
N GLY A 89 2.63 -19.59 9.52
CA GLY A 89 1.79 -20.64 8.94
C GLY A 89 0.29 -20.47 9.17
N GLU A 90 -0.17 -19.30 9.63
CA GLU A 90 -1.58 -19.02 9.89
C GLU A 90 -2.32 -18.62 8.60
N HIS A 91 -2.58 -19.60 7.73
CA HIS A 91 -3.20 -19.37 6.43
C HIS A 91 -4.61 -18.76 6.51
N GLY A 92 -5.40 -19.11 7.54
CA GLY A 92 -6.75 -18.55 7.75
C GLY A 92 -6.73 -17.04 8.03
N ARG A 93 -5.84 -16.59 8.93
CA ARG A 93 -5.63 -15.15 9.21
C ARG A 93 -5.09 -14.40 8.01
N THR A 94 -4.23 -15.05 7.22
CA THR A 94 -3.66 -14.46 6.02
C THR A 94 -4.74 -14.16 4.97
N ALA A 95 -5.69 -15.08 4.77
CA ALA A 95 -6.83 -14.88 3.88
C ALA A 95 -7.75 -13.76 4.38
N GLU A 96 -8.08 -13.76 5.68
CA GLU A 96 -8.91 -12.72 6.31
C GLU A 96 -8.29 -11.32 6.12
N LEU A 97 -6.99 -11.19 6.33
CA LEU A 97 -6.28 -9.92 6.15
C LEU A 97 -6.18 -9.48 4.68
N ARG A 98 -6.07 -10.44 3.75
CA ARG A 98 -6.11 -10.15 2.31
C ARG A 98 -7.48 -9.59 1.92
N ASP A 99 -8.55 -10.21 2.38
CA ASP A 99 -9.91 -9.76 2.08
C ASP A 99 -10.19 -8.39 2.72
N ALA A 100 -9.76 -8.20 3.97
CA ALA A 100 -9.81 -6.90 4.64
C ALA A 100 -9.04 -5.82 3.86
N TYR A 101 -7.87 -6.14 3.32
CA TYR A 101 -7.10 -5.22 2.47
C TYR A 101 -7.84 -4.85 1.19
N LEU A 102 -8.51 -5.80 0.53
CA LEU A 102 -9.31 -5.51 -0.65
C LEU A 102 -10.55 -4.66 -0.34
N ASN A 103 -11.13 -4.82 0.86
CA ASN A 103 -12.26 -4.01 1.31
C ASN A 103 -11.89 -2.53 1.56
N LEU A 104 -10.61 -2.16 1.59
CA LEU A 104 -10.21 -0.74 1.59
C LEU A 104 -10.72 -0.01 0.34
N ALA A 105 -10.93 -0.71 -0.78
CA ALA A 105 -11.50 -0.12 -2.00
C ALA A 105 -12.93 0.41 -1.80
N GLU A 106 -13.68 -0.12 -0.82
CA GLU A 106 -15.05 0.33 -0.54
C GLU A 106 -15.09 1.67 0.18
N PHE A 107 -14.00 2.06 0.85
CA PHE A 107 -13.89 3.36 1.49
C PHE A 107 -13.51 4.39 0.42
N GLN A 108 -14.39 5.30 0.05
CA GLN A 108 -14.12 6.33 -0.93
C GLN A 108 -14.43 7.71 -0.39
N SER A 109 -13.83 8.73 -0.99
CA SER A 109 -14.16 10.11 -0.66
C SER A 109 -15.52 10.45 -1.28
N LEU A 110 -16.56 10.61 -0.45
CA LEU A 110 -17.90 10.94 -0.93
C LEU A 110 -18.03 12.39 -1.45
N THR A 111 -17.00 13.22 -1.22
CA THR A 111 -16.96 14.62 -1.67
C THR A 111 -17.04 14.80 -3.19
N GLN A 112 -16.69 13.79 -3.98
CA GLN A 112 -16.73 13.85 -5.45
C GLN A 112 -18.05 13.36 -6.08
N GLY A 113 -19.00 12.91 -5.25
CA GLY A 113 -20.31 12.38 -5.68
C GLY A 113 -20.35 10.85 -5.78
N LEU A 114 -21.51 10.28 -5.45
CA LEU A 114 -21.72 8.82 -5.31
C LEU A 114 -21.36 8.02 -6.56
N GLY A 115 -21.79 8.45 -7.75
CA GLY A 115 -21.53 7.72 -8.99
C GLY A 115 -20.04 7.65 -9.38
N LYS A 116 -19.25 8.68 -9.06
CA LYS A 116 -17.79 8.64 -9.26
C LYS A 116 -17.11 7.76 -8.23
N ALA A 117 -17.58 7.78 -6.99
CA ALA A 117 -17.06 6.93 -5.92
C ALA A 117 -17.30 5.44 -6.23
N GLU A 118 -18.48 5.05 -6.70
CA GLU A 118 -18.79 3.67 -7.10
C GLU A 118 -17.91 3.18 -8.27
N ALA A 119 -17.74 4.01 -9.30
CA ALA A 119 -16.85 3.68 -10.42
C ALA A 119 -15.38 3.54 -9.97
N ALA A 120 -14.96 4.32 -8.97
CA ALA A 120 -13.61 4.25 -8.42
C ALA A 120 -13.34 2.94 -7.65
N ILE A 121 -14.34 2.35 -6.98
CA ILE A 121 -14.20 1.11 -6.19
C ILE A 121 -13.56 0.01 -7.04
N GLU A 122 -14.08 -0.24 -8.23
CA GLU A 122 -13.63 -1.36 -9.06
C GLU A 122 -12.18 -1.16 -9.54
N SER A 123 -11.84 0.07 -9.93
CA SER A 123 -10.46 0.42 -10.31
C SER A 123 -9.48 0.32 -9.13
N GLU A 124 -9.91 0.73 -7.93
CA GLU A 124 -9.08 0.69 -6.73
C GLU A 124 -8.92 -0.75 -6.24
N ARG A 125 -9.98 -1.56 -6.29
CA ARG A 125 -9.93 -2.98 -5.95
C ARG A 125 -8.92 -3.73 -6.82
N ARG A 126 -8.91 -3.49 -8.14
CA ARG A 126 -7.89 -4.09 -9.03
C ARG A 126 -6.49 -3.63 -8.70
N ARG A 127 -6.30 -2.33 -8.40
CA ARG A 127 -5.00 -1.80 -8.00
C ARG A 127 -4.50 -2.43 -6.70
N LEU A 128 -5.37 -2.54 -5.69
CA LEU A 128 -5.05 -3.17 -4.40
C LEU A 128 -4.76 -4.67 -4.55
N LEU A 129 -5.49 -5.37 -5.44
CA LEU A 129 -5.22 -6.77 -5.75
C LEU A 129 -3.82 -6.95 -6.36
N GLN A 130 -3.46 -6.14 -7.36
CA GLN A 130 -2.12 -6.19 -7.94
C GLN A 130 -1.03 -5.86 -6.93
N ASP A 131 -1.27 -4.87 -6.07
CA ASP A 131 -0.32 -4.43 -5.04
C ASP A 131 -0.10 -5.51 -3.96
N ILE A 132 -1.18 -6.17 -3.50
CA ILE A 132 -1.05 -7.25 -2.51
C ILE A 132 -0.38 -8.49 -3.11
N GLU A 133 -0.67 -8.83 -4.37
CA GLU A 133 -0.02 -9.95 -5.08
C GLU A 133 1.46 -9.67 -5.32
N HIS A 134 1.81 -8.46 -5.75
CA HIS A 134 3.20 -8.05 -5.90
C HIS A 134 3.95 -8.09 -4.57
N PHE A 135 3.32 -7.59 -3.50
CA PHE A 135 3.87 -7.65 -2.15
C PHE A 135 4.11 -9.10 -1.71
N LEU A 136 3.12 -9.98 -1.88
CA LEU A 136 3.19 -11.40 -1.53
C LEU A 136 4.26 -12.16 -2.32
N ALA A 137 4.44 -11.84 -3.60
CA ALA A 137 5.48 -12.44 -4.44
C ALA A 137 6.90 -11.99 -4.01
N LYS A 138 7.04 -10.74 -3.55
CA LYS A 138 8.32 -10.17 -3.13
C LYS A 138 8.68 -10.48 -1.67
N ALA A 139 7.68 -10.71 -0.83
CA ALA A 139 7.83 -11.17 0.54
C ALA A 139 8.35 -12.62 0.56
N ARG A 140 9.66 -12.80 0.34
CA ARG A 140 10.38 -14.03 0.67
C ARG A 140 10.56 -14.05 2.19
N LEU A 141 9.90 -15.02 2.82
CA LEU A 141 10.20 -15.47 4.18
C LEU A 141 11.51 -16.25 4.18
#